data_AF-A0A395CUJ8-F1
#
_entry.id   AF-A0A395CUJ8-F1
#
_cell.length_a   1.000
_cell.length_b   1.000
_cell.length_c   1.000
_cell.angle_alpha   90.00
_cell.angle_beta   90.00
_cell.angle_gamma   90.00
#
_symmetry.space_group_name_H-M   'P 1'
#
loop_
_entity.id
_entity.type
_entity.pdbx_description
1 polymer ?
#
loop_
_entity_poly.entity_id
_entity_poly.type
_entity_poly.pdbx_seq_one_letter_code
_entity_poly.pdbx_strand_id
1 'polypeptide(L)' 'MSRAGHFLEMKKRGDKIVVLTAYDAPTARAEAESGVDIVMVGDSVGTNVLGYSSERDVKLADMV' A
#
# COMPACT_ATOMS: atom_id res chain seq x y z
N MET A 1 -10.53 -11.22 -15.14
CA MET A 1 -9.93 -11.75 -13.90
C MET A 1 -9.93 -10.63 -12.87
N SER A 2 -10.24 -10.89 -11.60
CA SER A 2 -10.17 -9.84 -10.57
C SER A 2 -8.72 -9.43 -10.30
N ARG A 3 -8.47 -8.22 -9.79
CA ARG A 3 -7.12 -7.78 -9.36
C ARG A 3 -6.51 -8.77 -8.36
N ALA A 4 -7.30 -9.26 -7.40
CA ALA A 4 -6.85 -10.28 -6.46
C ALA A 4 -6.49 -11.62 -7.15
N GLY A 5 -7.25 -12.02 -8.18
CA GLY A 5 -6.97 -13.23 -8.96
C GLY A 5 -5.63 -13.15 -9.71
N HIS A 6 -5.27 -11.97 -10.22
CA HIS A 6 -4.00 -11.75 -10.90
C HIS A 6 -2.80 -12.03 -9.99
N PHE A 7 -2.79 -11.49 -8.76
CA PHE A 7 -1.70 -11.70 -7.81
C PHE A 7 -1.59 -13.14 -7.30
N LEU A 8 -2.72 -13.86 -7.20
CA LEU A 8 -2.71 -15.29 -6.87
C LEU A 8 -2.00 -16.11 -7.95
N GLU A 9 -2.18 -15.77 -9.23
CA GLU A 9 -1.48 -16.44 -10.33
C GLU A 9 0.00 -16.10 -10.37
N MET A 10 0.39 -14.84 -10.14
CA MET A 10 1.80 -14.45 -9.99
C MET A 10 2.49 -15.27 -8.89
N LYS A 11 1.84 -15.38 -7.72
CA LYS A 11 2.35 -16.19 -6.60
C LYS A 11 2.52 -17.66 -6.98
N LYS A 12 1.57 -18.26 -7.71
CA LYS A 12 1.67 -19.66 -8.18
C LYS A 12 2.84 -19.87 -9.15
N ARG A 13 3.15 -18.87 -9.96
CA ARG A 13 4.25 -18.89 -10.94
C ARG A 13 5.61 -18.61 -10.31
N GLY A 14 5.63 -18.09 -9.07
CA GLY A 14 6.85 -17.62 -8.42
C GLY A 14 7.31 -16.26 -8.92
N ASP A 15 6.43 -15.50 -9.60
CA ASP A 15 6.71 -14.15 -10.03
C ASP A 15 6.84 -13.23 -8.81
N LYS A 16 7.81 -12.30 -8.84
CA LYS A 16 7.95 -11.29 -7.79
C LYS A 16 6.80 -10.28 -7.89
N ILE A 17 6.33 -9.81 -6.74
CA ILE A 17 5.30 -8.78 -6.62
C ILE A 17 5.94 -7.56 -5.95
N VAL A 18 6.00 -6.45 -6.66
CA VAL A 18 6.57 -5.18 -6.19
C VAL A 18 5.49 -4.39 -5.46
N VAL A 19 5.74 -4.09 -4.19
CA VAL A 19 4.81 -3.36 -3.32
C VAL A 19 5.53 -2.13 -2.78
N LEU A 20 4.91 -0.96 -2.92
CA LEU A 20 5.37 0.28 -2.28
C LEU A 20 4.26 0.87 -1.40
N THR A 21 4.68 1.59 -0.37
CA THR A 21 3.77 2.22 0.58
C THR A 21 3.60 3.69 0.23
N ALA A 22 2.35 4.14 0.07
CA ALA A 22 2.03 5.55 -0.09
C ALA A 22 1.09 6.03 1.03
N TYR A 23 1.34 7.25 1.52
CA TYR A 23 0.52 7.89 2.56
C TYR A 23 -0.26 9.11 2.05
N ASP A 24 -0.02 9.53 0.80
CA ASP A 24 -0.70 10.64 0.16
C ASP A 24 -0.96 10.36 -1.33
N ALA A 25 -1.87 11.15 -1.91
CA ALA A 25 -2.27 10.99 -3.30
C ALA A 25 -1.14 11.30 -4.31
N PRO A 26 -0.29 12.34 -4.12
CA PRO A 26 0.83 12.59 -5.03
C PRO A 26 1.83 11.43 -5.10
N THR A 27 2.21 10.86 -3.96
CA THR A 27 3.13 9.72 -3.90
C THR A 27 2.52 8.48 -4.55
N ALA A 28 1.27 8.15 -4.19
CA ALA A 28 0.55 7.02 -4.78
C ALA A 28 0.45 7.12 -6.30
N ARG A 29 0.25 8.35 -6.82
CA ARG A 29 0.22 8.60 -8.26
C ARG A 29 1.59 8.35 -8.91
N ALA A 30 2.66 8.86 -8.32
CA ALA A 30 4.02 8.64 -8.83
C ALA A 30 4.39 7.15 -8.85
N GLU A 31 4.02 6.41 -7.80
CA GLU A 31 4.22 4.96 -7.72
C GLU A 31 3.43 4.21 -8.79
N ALA A 32 2.14 4.55 -8.97
CA ALA A 32 1.31 3.95 -10.02
C ALA A 32 1.88 4.20 -11.43
N GLU A 33 2.41 5.39 -11.69
CA GLU A 33 3.05 5.74 -12.97
C GLU A 33 4.39 5.00 -13.17
N SER A 34 5.06 4.57 -12.09
CA SER A 34 6.30 3.79 -12.14
C SER A 34 6.10 2.29 -12.44
N GLY A 35 4.86 1.80 -12.38
CA GLY A 35 4.51 0.42 -12.71
C GLY A 35 4.69 -0.58 -11.57
N VAL A 36 4.58 -0.14 -10.30
CA VAL A 36 4.52 -1.09 -9.17
C VAL A 36 3.25 -1.92 -9.21
N ASP A 37 3.33 -3.15 -8.72
CA ASP A 37 2.20 -4.08 -8.76
C ASP A 37 1.11 -3.66 -7.75
N ILE A 38 1.50 -3.17 -6.58
CA ILE A 38 0.60 -2.76 -5.49
C ILE A 38 1.10 -1.47 -4.85
N VAL A 39 0.20 -0.48 -4.74
CA VAL A 39 0.31 0.64 -3.81
C VAL A 39 -0.40 0.24 -2.51
N MET A 40 0.33 0.29 -1.41
CA MET A 40 -0.13 -0.15 -0.08
C MET A 40 -0.29 1.05 0.85
N VAL A 41 -1.36 1.03 1.65
CA VAL A 41 -1.55 1.97 2.77
C VAL A 41 -1.51 1.15 4.05
N GLY A 42 -0.62 1.53 4.97
CA GLY A 42 -0.41 0.85 6.24
C GLY A 42 -0.73 1.74 7.44
N ASP A 43 -0.87 1.13 8.61
CA ASP A 43 -0.98 1.78 9.93
C ASP A 43 0.27 2.59 10.31
N SER A 44 1.39 2.35 9.63
CA SER A 44 2.58 3.21 9.65
C SER A 44 2.32 4.66 9.21
N VAL A 45 1.15 4.99 8.64
CA VAL A 45 0.71 6.38 8.45
C VAL A 45 0.65 7.15 9.78
N GLY A 46 0.33 6.46 10.88
CA GLY A 46 0.22 7.05 12.21
C GLY A 46 1.54 7.64 12.69
N THR A 47 2.62 6.88 12.61
CA THR A 47 3.95 7.29 13.06
C THR A 47 4.65 8.20 12.04
N ASN A 48 4.47 7.97 10.74
CA ASN A 48 5.19 8.69 9.70
C ASN A 48 4.55 10.03 9.30
N VAL A 49 3.22 10.17 9.43
CA VAL A 49 2.49 11.35 8.94
C VAL A 49 1.67 12.04 10.03
N LEU A 50 0.97 11.27 10.87
CA LEU A 50 0.05 11.83 11.88
C LEU A 50 0.72 12.19 13.21
N GLY A 51 1.97 11.75 13.42
CA GLY A 51 2.74 12.04 14.63
C GLY A 51 2.36 11.20 15.85
N TYR A 52 1.70 10.06 15.64
CA TYR A 52 1.39 9.11 16.72
C TYR A 52 2.66 8.43 17.23
N SER A 53 2.65 8.06 18.51
CA SER A 53 3.76 7.32 19.13
C SER A 53 3.75 5.83 18.75
N SER A 54 2.61 5.30 18.30
CA SER A 54 2.46 3.92 17.82
C SER A 54 1.52 3.82 16.62
N GLU A 55 1.83 2.89 15.72
CA GLU A 55 0.97 2.52 14.57
C GLU A 55 -0.38 1.96 15.04
N ARG A 56 -0.43 1.38 16.24
CA ARG A 56 -1.65 0.84 16.86
C ARG A 56 -2.67 1.92 17.25
N ASP A 57 -2.27 3.19 17.28
CA ASP A 57 -3.16 4.29 17.63
C ASP A 57 -4.07 4.69 16.45
N VAL A 58 -3.73 4.28 15.23
CA VAL A 58 -4.50 4.54 14.01
C VAL A 58 -5.92 3.98 14.11
N LYS A 59 -6.89 4.78 13.65
CA LYS A 59 -8.32 4.45 13.57
C LYS A 59 -8.75 4.38 12.11
N LEU A 60 -9.90 3.73 11.86
CA LEU A 60 -10.50 3.73 10.53
C LEU A 60 -10.80 5.14 10.00
N ALA A 61 -11.07 6.09 10.90
CA ALA A 61 -11.29 7.49 10.52
C ALA A 61 -10.03 8.18 9.96
N ASP A 62 -8.84 7.64 10.22
CA ASP A 62 -7.58 8.12 9.65
C ASP A 62 -7.33 7.53 8.24
N MET A 63 -8.05 6.47 7.86
CA MET A 63 -7.89 5.73 6.60
C MET A 63 -9.11 5.92 5.70
N VAL A 64 -9.24 7.11 5.09
CA VAL A 64 -10.38 7.52 4.25
C VAL A 64 -10.08 7.37 2.76
#